data_AF-A0A2N3RFY0-F1
#
_entry.id   AF-A0A2N3RFY0-F1
#
_cell.length_a   1.000
_cell.length_b   1.000
_cell.length_c   1.000
_cell.angle_alpha   90.00
_cell.angle_beta   90.00
_cell.angle_gamma   90.00
#
_symmetry.space_group_name_H-M   'P 1'
#
loop_
_entity.id
_entity.type
_entity.pdbx_description
1 polymer ?
#
loop_
_entity_poly.entity_id
_entity_poly.type
_entity_poly.pdbx_seq_one_letter_code
_entity_poly.pdbx_strand_id
1 'polypeptide(L)'
;MGVAFGVFEPLEAYASIQPKCASNHADQSNLHLSVRTEIGVSIPCQGVGILDYSGEVEEPYAEVNVLGIPYPLYGQLFPEHVAAYDRQFK
;
A
#
# COMPACT_ATOMS: atom_id res chain seq x y z
N MET A 1 -11.22 10.39 -0.80
CA MET A 1 -9.76 10.16 -0.79
C MET A 1 -9.54 8.75 -1.31
N GLY A 2 -8.49 8.53 -2.11
CA GLY A 2 -8.29 7.26 -2.81
C GLY A 2 -7.51 6.23 -1.97
N VAL A 3 -7.67 4.96 -2.33
CA VAL A 3 -6.94 3.83 -1.75
C VAL A 3 -6.27 3.08 -2.89
N ALA A 4 -4.99 2.77 -2.72
CA ALA A 4 -4.24 1.92 -3.66
C ALA A 4 -3.67 0.73 -2.91
N PHE A 5 -3.66 -0.44 -3.54
CA PHE A 5 -3.11 -1.66 -2.99
C PHE A 5 -2.46 -2.50 -4.08
N GLY A 6 -1.54 -3.38 -3.69
CA GLY A 6 -0.86 -4.27 -4.62
C GLY A 6 0.20 -5.13 -3.96
N VAL A 7 0.73 -6.08 -4.75
CA VAL A 7 1.77 -7.00 -4.31
C VAL A 7 2.97 -6.23 -3.77
N PHE A 8 3.44 -6.64 -2.59
CA PHE A 8 4.66 -6.13 -2.00
C PHE A 8 5.84 -7.03 -2.36
N GLU A 9 6.84 -6.46 -3.01
CA GLU A 9 8.11 -7.13 -3.30
C GLU A 9 9.17 -6.64 -2.30
N PRO A 10 9.37 -7.32 -1.15
CA PRO A 10 10.26 -6.84 -0.11
C PRO A 10 11.73 -6.92 -0.53
N LEU A 11 12.48 -5.87 -0.22
CA LEU A 11 13.95 -5.90 -0.23
C LEU A 11 14.48 -6.42 1.11
N GLU A 12 15.77 -6.78 1.17
CA GLU A 12 16.43 -7.34 2.37
C GLU A 12 16.18 -6.51 3.64
N ALA A 13 16.13 -5.18 3.53
CA ALA A 13 15.87 -4.27 4.66
C ALA A 13 14.51 -4.51 5.35
N TYR A 14 13.52 -5.09 4.65
CA TYR A 14 12.21 -5.40 5.19
C TYR A 14 12.26 -6.41 6.33
N ALA A 15 13.25 -7.32 6.35
CA ALA A 15 13.41 -8.34 7.39
C ALA A 15 13.43 -7.75 8.81
N SER A 16 13.88 -6.50 8.96
CA SER A 16 13.92 -5.78 10.24
C SER A 16 12.54 -5.42 10.82
N ILE A 17 11.51 -5.29 9.98
CA ILE A 17 10.14 -4.94 10.37
C ILE A 17 9.12 -6.04 10.04
N GLN A 18 9.52 -7.07 9.30
CA GLN A 18 8.69 -8.18 8.89
C GLN A 18 7.88 -8.80 10.04
N PRO A 19 8.45 -9.16 11.21
CA PRO A 19 7.67 -9.80 12.27
C PRO A 19 6.51 -8.92 12.77
N LYS A 20 6.67 -7.58 12.73
CA LYS A 20 5.62 -6.63 13.12
C LYS A 20 4.53 -6.54 12.07
N CYS A 21 4.89 -6.59 10.79
CA CYS A 21 3.94 -6.56 9.70
C CYS A 21 3.15 -7.87 9.61
N ALA A 22 3.79 -9.02 9.85
CA ALA A 22 3.15 -10.32 9.83
C ALA A 22 2.17 -10.54 11.01
N SER A 23 2.47 -9.99 12.18
CA SER A 23 1.64 -10.18 13.39
C SER A 23 0.55 -9.12 13.60
N ASN A 24 0.59 -8.01 12.87
CA ASN A 24 -0.33 -6.90 13.05
C ASN A 24 -0.74 -6.27 11.72
N HIS A 25 -1.93 -6.65 11.25
CA HIS A 25 -2.55 -6.11 10.03
C HIS A 25 -3.50 -4.95 10.29
N ALA A 26 -3.67 -4.52 11.54
CA ALA A 26 -4.67 -3.53 11.93
C ALA A 26 -4.12 -2.10 12.02
N ASP A 27 -3.15 -1.86 12.91
CA ASP A 27 -2.58 -0.52 13.13
C ASP A 27 -1.04 -0.57 13.13
N GLN A 28 -0.45 -0.11 12.04
CA GLN A 28 0.99 -0.04 11.85
C GLN A 28 1.56 1.38 11.99
N SER A 29 0.83 2.30 12.62
CA SER A 29 1.24 3.72 12.75
C SER A 29 2.60 3.89 13.43
N ASN A 30 2.97 2.99 14.33
CA ASN A 30 4.27 2.98 15.01
C ASN A 30 5.47 2.69 14.09
N LEU A 31 5.24 2.13 12.89
CA LEU A 31 6.28 1.87 11.90
C LEU A 31 6.65 3.12 11.10
N HIS A 32 5.84 4.19 11.17
CA HIS A 32 6.07 5.45 10.46
C HIS A 32 6.34 5.25 8.95
N LEU A 33 5.61 4.32 8.34
CA LEU A 33 5.75 3.99 6.94
C LEU A 33 5.35 5.17 6.04
N SER A 34 6.04 5.31 4.91
CA SER A 34 5.73 6.29 3.88
C SER A 34 5.94 5.66 2.50
N VAL A 35 5.23 6.15 1.49
CA VAL A 35 5.36 5.68 0.11
C VAL A 35 5.98 6.75 -0.75
N ARG A 36 6.83 6.33 -1.69
CA ARG A 36 7.43 7.18 -2.71
C ARG A 36 7.24 6.55 -4.07
N THR A 37 7.14 7.39 -5.11
CA THR A 37 7.24 6.92 -6.49
C THR A 37 8.67 6.49 -6.82
N GLU A 38 8.86 5.82 -7.95
CA GLU A 38 10.18 5.37 -8.43
C GLU A 38 11.18 6.53 -8.61
N ILE A 39 10.68 7.73 -8.94
CA ILE A 39 11.50 8.95 -9.04
C ILE A 39 11.74 9.64 -7.68
N GLY A 40 11.39 8.98 -6.57
CA GLY A 40 11.65 9.44 -5.21
C GLY A 40 10.65 10.45 -4.65
N VAL A 41 9.54 10.73 -5.34
CA VAL A 41 8.55 11.70 -4.88
C VAL A 41 7.65 11.07 -3.82
N SER A 42 7.56 11.69 -2.65
CA SER A 42 6.68 11.22 -1.57
C SER A 42 5.21 11.34 -1.95
N ILE A 43 4.46 10.27 -1.72
CA ILE A 43 3.01 10.26 -1.91
C ILE A 43 2.36 10.65 -0.58
N PRO A 44 1.69 11.81 -0.47
CA PRO A 44 0.89 12.13 0.71
C PRO A 44 -0.26 11.13 0.83
N CYS A 45 -0.40 10.56 2.03
CA CYS A 45 -1.43 9.58 2.37
C CYS A 45 -1.73 9.66 3.86
N GLN A 46 -2.88 9.14 4.28
CA GLN A 46 -3.24 9.04 5.70
C GLN A 46 -2.57 7.87 6.39
N GLY A 47 -2.24 6.81 5.66
CA GLY A 47 -1.61 5.63 6.24
C GLY A 47 -1.05 4.68 5.18
N VAL A 48 -0.06 3.90 5.60
CA VAL A 48 0.52 2.81 4.83
C VAL A 48 0.53 1.58 5.72
N GLY A 49 0.05 0.46 5.19
CA GLY A 49 0.07 -0.83 5.89
C GLY A 49 0.64 -1.91 4.99
N ILE A 50 1.32 -2.88 5.59
CA ILE A 50 1.82 -4.08 4.92
C ILE A 50 1.11 -5.29 5.52
N LEU A 51 0.35 -6.00 4.71
CA LEU A 51 -0.28 -7.27 5.07
C LEU A 51 0.69 -8.38 4.68
N ASP A 52 1.42 -8.93 5.65
CA ASP A 52 2.35 -10.03 5.41
C ASP A 52 1.77 -11.35 5.93
N TYR A 53 1.64 -12.29 4.99
CA TYR A 53 1.12 -13.66 5.15
C TYR A 53 2.20 -14.72 4.87
N SER A 54 3.49 -14.37 4.90
CA SER A 54 4.63 -15.26 4.64
C SER A 54 4.64 -16.54 5.49
N GLY A 55 3.96 -16.52 6.64
CA GLY A 55 3.83 -17.69 7.53
C GLY A 55 2.60 -18.57 7.29
N GLU A 56 1.69 -18.18 6.39
CA GLU A 56 0.33 -18.75 6.31
C GLU A 56 -0.06 -19.30 4.93
N VAL A 57 0.51 -18.79 3.84
CA VAL A 57 0.16 -19.16 2.45
C VAL A 57 1.41 -19.28 1.58
N GLU A 58 1.41 -20.15 0.56
CA GLU A 58 2.40 -20.12 -0.53
C GLU A 58 2.13 -18.90 -1.45
N GLU A 59 3.17 -18.33 -2.06
CA GLU A 59 3.20 -17.07 -2.86
C GLU A 59 1.87 -16.56 -3.48
N PRO A 60 1.58 -15.23 -3.50
CA PRO A 60 2.39 -14.10 -3.01
C PRO A 60 2.14 -13.80 -1.53
N TYR A 61 3.25 -13.54 -0.83
CA TYR A 61 3.26 -13.54 0.63
C TYR A 61 2.87 -12.20 1.26
N ALA A 62 2.87 -11.07 0.54
CA ALA A 62 2.57 -9.79 1.15
C ALA A 62 1.92 -8.76 0.20
N GLU A 63 1.10 -7.88 0.75
CA GLU A 63 0.41 -6.78 0.06
C GLU A 63 0.70 -5.45 0.77
N VAL A 64 0.88 -4.36 0.01
CA VAL A 64 0.90 -2.99 0.55
C VAL A 64 -0.45 -2.33 0.32
N ASN A 65 -0.93 -1.63 1.34
CA ASN A 65 -2.09 -0.76 1.30
C ASN A 65 -1.69 0.69 1.56
N VAL A 66 -2.08 1.60 0.67
CA VAL A 66 -1.87 3.05 0.80
C VAL A 66 -3.23 3.73 0.91
N LEU A 67 -3.52 4.25 2.09
CA LEU A 67 -4.82 4.77 2.47
C LEU A 67 -4.85 6.30 2.39
N GLY A 68 -5.93 6.84 1.83
CA GLY A 68 -6.20 8.26 1.90
C GLY A 68 -5.27 9.11 1.04
N ILE A 69 -4.99 8.68 -0.19
CA ILE A 69 -4.28 9.52 -1.17
C ILE A 69 -5.22 10.69 -1.57
N PRO A 70 -4.79 11.95 -1.51
CA PRO A 70 -5.64 13.10 -1.76
C PRO A 70 -5.98 13.24 -3.26
N TYR A 71 -7.10 13.92 -3.53
CA TYR A 71 -7.41 14.44 -4.85
C TYR A 71 -6.60 15.73 -5.10
N PRO A 72 -6.11 16.00 -6.33
CA PRO A 72 -6.25 15.21 -7.56
C PRO A 72 -5.22 14.08 -7.72
N LEU A 73 -4.23 14.01 -6.83
CA LEU A 73 -3.07 13.13 -6.98
C LEU A 73 -3.45 11.66 -7.21
N TYR A 74 -4.43 11.14 -6.48
CA TYR A 74 -4.89 9.75 -6.67
C TYR A 74 -5.30 9.45 -8.11
N GLY A 75 -6.08 10.35 -8.74
CA GLY A 75 -6.52 10.15 -10.13
C GLY A 75 -5.39 10.34 -11.16
N GLN A 76 -4.34 11.07 -10.80
CA GLN A 76 -3.14 11.22 -11.63
C GLN A 76 -2.27 9.96 -11.59
N LEU A 77 -2.13 9.35 -10.40
CA LEU A 77 -1.32 8.15 -10.20
C LEU A 77 -2.05 6.87 -10.65
N PHE A 78 -3.36 6.81 -10.45
CA PHE A 78 -4.19 5.62 -10.72
C PHE A 78 -5.39 5.97 -11.63
N PRO A 79 -5.15 6.49 -12.85
CA PRO A 79 -6.23 6.91 -13.75
C PRO A 79 -7.17 5.77 -14.13
N GLU A 80 -6.63 4.55 -14.28
CA GLU A 80 -7.42 3.36 -14.60
C GLU A 80 -8.38 2.97 -13.48
N HIS A 81 -8.03 3.21 -12.22
CA HIS A 81 -8.91 2.94 -11.08
C HIS A 81 -10.12 3.89 -11.11
N VAL A 82 -9.87 5.18 -11.41
CA VAL A 82 -10.95 6.18 -11.54
C VAL A 82 -11.86 5.83 -12.72
N ALA A 83 -11.27 5.49 -13.87
CA ALA A 83 -12.04 5.10 -15.05
C ALA A 83 -12.88 3.83 -14.81
N ALA A 84 -12.34 2.84 -14.10
CA ALA A 84 -13.08 1.63 -13.73
C ALA A 84 -14.26 1.93 -12.80
N TYR A 85 -14.04 2.76 -11.78
CA TYR A 85 -15.11 3.21 -10.88
C TYR A 85 -16.22 3.95 -11.64
N ASP A 86 -15.88 4.90 -12.51
CA ASP A 86 -16.85 5.65 -13.31
C ASP A 86 -17.67 4.75 -14.25
N ARG A 87 -17.09 3.65 -14.73
CA ARG A 87 -17.80 2.65 -15.56
C ARG A 87 -18.76 1.79 -14.75
N GLN A 88 -18.48 1.53 -13.47
CA GLN A 88 -19.34 0.69 -12.62
C GLN A 88 -20.69 1.36 -12.30
N PHE A 89 -20.74 2.69 -12.27
CA PHE A 89 -21.93 3.47 -11.92
C PHE A 89 -22.60 4.14 -13.12
N LYS A 90 -22.24 3.73 -14.35
CA LYS A 90 -22.94 4.09 -15.59
C LYS A 90 -23.87 2.96 -16.01
#